data_AF-A0A2M8C4X0-F1
#
_entry.id   AF-A0A2M8C4X0-F1
#
_cell.length_a   1.000
_cell.length_b   1.000
_cell.length_c   1.000
_cell.angle_alpha   90.00
_cell.angle_beta   90.00
_cell.angle_gamma   90.00
#
_symmetry.space_group_name_H-M   'P 1'
#
loop_
_entity.id
_entity.type
_entity.pdbx_description
1 polymer ?
#
loop_
_entity_poly.entity_id
_entity_poly.type
_entity_poly.pdbx_seq_one_letter_code
_entity_poly.pdbx_strand_id
1 'polypeptide(L)'
;GFSGEQEICPSRDVFQARIDKVRQEFETATAFKADRIYPLIAVVGEIGNNSFDHNLGKWRDIAGIYFDVDFENKTIVLADRGQGIFSSIKNVRPDIANDLEAIEIAFTEKISGRYPEKRGNGLKFVTKVAQNLGLEIILRSGDAMAKIENKILSFKNTDDNMKGVLAVIKY
;
A
#
# COMPACT_ATOMS: atom_id res chain seq x y z
N GLY A 1 3.51 18.03 -11.85
CA GLY A 1 4.34 17.16 -12.70
C GLY A 1 5.31 16.46 -11.79
N PHE A 2 5.19 15.15 -11.64
CA PHE A 2 6.01 14.37 -10.72
C PHE A 2 7.42 14.23 -11.30
N SER A 3 8.39 14.97 -10.75
CA SER A 3 9.82 14.66 -10.94
C SER A 3 10.10 13.27 -10.35
N GLY A 4 11.09 12.55 -10.89
CA GLY A 4 11.11 11.08 -10.80
C GLY A 4 12.19 10.46 -9.91
N GLU A 5 13.04 11.25 -9.25
CA GLU A 5 14.20 10.70 -8.50
C GLU A 5 14.22 11.08 -7.02
N GLN A 6 13.76 12.27 -6.64
CA GLN A 6 13.73 12.70 -5.23
C GLN A 6 12.62 11.98 -4.45
N GLU A 7 11.62 11.48 -5.17
CA GLU A 7 10.41 10.87 -4.70
C GLU A 7 10.58 9.35 -4.50
N ILE A 8 11.73 8.79 -4.90
CA ILE A 8 12.08 7.39 -4.62
C ILE A 8 12.67 7.27 -3.20
N CYS A 9 12.12 6.35 -2.43
CA CYS A 9 12.67 5.84 -1.18
C CYS A 9 13.37 4.50 -1.47
N PRO A 10 14.71 4.47 -1.63
CA PRO A 10 15.44 3.25 -2.02
C PRO A 10 15.46 2.17 -0.93
N SER A 11 15.22 2.55 0.33
CA SER A 11 15.24 1.67 1.48
C SER A 11 14.12 1.97 2.46
N ARG A 12 13.85 1.00 3.35
CA ARG A 12 12.81 1.10 4.38
C ARG A 12 13.05 2.24 5.35
N ASP A 13 14.30 2.46 5.76
CA ASP A 13 14.67 3.54 6.67
C ASP A 13 14.48 4.91 6.02
N VAL A 14 14.79 5.07 4.73
CA VAL A 14 14.50 6.31 3.99
C VAL A 14 13.00 6.56 3.88
N PHE A 15 12.22 5.51 3.60
CA PHE A 15 10.76 5.60 3.59
C PHE A 15 10.21 6.01 4.96
N GLN A 16 10.68 5.38 6.04
CA GLN A 16 10.26 5.69 7.40
C GLN A 16 10.63 7.13 7.81
N ALA A 17 11.80 7.62 7.40
CA ALA A 17 12.18 9.01 7.64
C ALA A 17 11.27 9.98 6.85
N ARG A 18 10.85 9.63 5.63
CA ARG A 18 9.98 10.50 4.82
C ARG A 18 8.54 10.52 5.36
N ILE A 19 7.99 9.37 5.73
CA ILE A 19 6.64 9.33 6.33
C ILE A 19 6.59 10.09 7.67
N ASP A 20 7.68 10.07 8.45
CA ASP A 20 7.79 10.85 9.68
C ASP A 20 7.81 12.38 9.42
N LYS A 21 8.43 12.83 8.32
CA LYS A 21 8.35 14.24 7.88
C LYS A 21 6.93 14.63 7.48
N VAL A 22 6.26 13.80 6.68
CA VAL A 22 4.86 13.99 6.29
C VAL A 22 3.95 14.08 7.52
N ARG A 23 4.18 13.24 8.54
CA ARG A 23 3.46 13.32 9.81
C ARG A 23 3.64 14.68 10.48
N GLN A 24 4.87 15.19 10.57
CA GLN A 24 5.14 16.49 11.18
C GLN A 24 4.48 17.64 10.39
N GLU A 25 4.44 17.55 9.07
CA GLU A 25 3.71 18.50 8.23
C GLU A 25 2.20 18.48 8.52
N PHE A 26 1.61 17.30 8.70
CA PHE A 26 0.21 17.22 9.15
C PHE A 26 -0.01 17.75 10.57
N GLU A 27 0.93 17.52 11.50
CA GLU A 27 0.83 17.99 12.89
C GLU A 27 0.92 19.53 12.97
N THR A 28 1.65 20.17 12.06
CA THR A 28 1.75 21.63 11.96
C THR A 28 0.56 22.26 11.22
N ALA A 29 -0.11 21.51 10.33
CA ALA A 29 -1.35 21.94 9.70
C ALA A 29 -2.51 21.91 10.70
N THR A 30 -2.96 23.08 11.16
CA THR A 30 -4.03 23.24 12.17
C THR A 30 -5.38 22.58 11.83
N ALA A 31 -5.58 22.18 10.57
CA ALA A 31 -6.81 21.56 10.08
C ALA A 31 -6.88 20.04 10.26
N PHE A 32 -5.76 19.34 10.53
CA PHE A 32 -5.73 17.88 10.59
C PHE A 32 -5.54 17.39 12.03
N LYS A 33 -6.54 16.69 12.57
CA LYS A 33 -6.54 16.26 13.97
C LYS A 33 -5.67 15.03 14.20
N ALA A 34 -5.03 14.96 15.37
CA ALA A 34 -4.16 13.85 15.76
C ALA A 34 -4.83 12.45 15.66
N ASP A 35 -6.12 12.36 15.96
CA ASP A 35 -6.92 11.14 15.84
C ASP A 35 -7.10 10.65 14.38
N ARG A 36 -6.82 11.49 13.38
CA ARG A 36 -6.75 11.13 11.96
C ARG A 36 -5.31 10.99 11.45
N ILE A 37 -4.37 11.78 11.95
CA ILE A 37 -2.95 11.75 11.55
C ILE A 37 -2.36 10.36 11.75
N TYR A 38 -2.36 9.87 12.99
CA TYR A 38 -1.62 8.63 13.31
C TYR A 38 -2.17 7.40 12.59
N PRO A 39 -3.50 7.19 12.48
CA PRO A 39 -3.99 6.05 11.71
C PRO A 39 -3.76 6.19 10.20
N LEU A 40 -3.79 7.41 9.63
CA LEU A 40 -3.41 7.62 8.22
C LEU A 40 -1.95 7.25 7.98
N ILE A 41 -1.04 7.73 8.83
CA ILE A 41 0.39 7.39 8.77
C ILE A 41 0.60 5.88 8.96
N ALA A 42 -0.16 5.22 9.83
CA ALA A 42 -0.10 3.77 9.98
C ALA A 42 -0.54 3.03 8.70
N VAL A 43 -1.58 3.52 8.00
CA VAL A 43 -2.01 2.95 6.70
C VAL A 43 -0.92 3.09 5.64
N VAL A 44 -0.36 4.30 5.49
CA VAL A 44 0.72 4.58 4.53
C VAL A 44 1.93 3.70 4.84
N GLY A 45 2.32 3.61 6.12
CA GLY A 45 3.43 2.78 6.57
C GLY A 45 3.22 1.30 6.32
N GLU A 46 2.02 0.77 6.58
CA GLU A 46 1.70 -0.64 6.34
C GLU A 46 1.79 -0.99 4.85
N ILE A 47 1.24 -0.14 3.97
CA ILE A 47 1.31 -0.35 2.51
C ILE A 47 2.77 -0.27 2.03
N GLY A 48 3.51 0.78 2.41
CA GLY A 48 4.89 0.94 1.94
C GLY A 48 5.85 -0.12 2.48
N ASN A 49 5.67 -0.56 3.73
CA ASN A 49 6.50 -1.63 4.31
C ASN A 49 6.31 -2.97 3.63
N ASN A 50 5.09 -3.28 3.17
CA ASN A 50 4.81 -4.49 2.38
C ASN A 50 5.65 -4.53 1.10
N SER A 51 5.85 -3.41 0.41
CA SER A 51 6.73 -3.35 -0.76
C SER A 51 8.16 -3.79 -0.41
N PHE A 52 8.71 -3.38 0.72
CA PHE A 52 10.05 -3.83 1.13
C PHE A 52 10.09 -5.28 1.60
N ASP A 53 9.08 -5.72 2.37
CA ASP A 53 9.03 -7.09 2.89
C ASP A 53 8.89 -8.16 1.80
N HIS A 54 8.13 -7.87 0.74
CA HIS A 54 7.83 -8.84 -0.32
C HIS A 54 8.82 -8.81 -1.49
N ASN A 55 9.58 -7.74 -1.64
CA ASN A 55 10.50 -7.56 -2.77
C ASN A 55 11.99 -7.69 -2.40
N LEU A 56 12.35 -8.01 -1.15
CA LEU A 56 13.74 -8.22 -0.76
C LEU A 56 14.40 -9.32 -1.60
N GLY A 57 15.41 -8.95 -2.40
CA GLY A 57 16.07 -9.84 -3.36
C GLY A 57 15.22 -10.20 -4.59
N LYS A 58 14.06 -9.57 -4.77
CA LYS A 58 13.08 -9.82 -5.84
C LYS A 58 12.60 -8.55 -6.55
N TRP A 59 13.27 -7.43 -6.33
CA TRP A 59 13.10 -6.23 -7.13
C TRP A 59 13.39 -6.54 -8.60
N ARG A 60 12.57 -6.04 -9.51
CA ARG A 60 12.73 -6.33 -10.94
C ARG A 60 13.88 -5.54 -11.54
N ASP A 61 13.88 -4.23 -11.33
CA ASP A 61 14.80 -3.29 -11.96
C ASP A 61 15.23 -2.18 -10.99
N ILE A 62 14.28 -1.50 -10.35
CA ILE A 62 14.52 -0.42 -9.39
C ILE A 62 14.10 -0.90 -8.01
N ALA A 63 15.04 -0.88 -7.06
CA ALA A 63 14.75 -1.17 -5.66
C ALA A 63 14.12 0.04 -4.97
N GLY A 64 13.16 -0.23 -4.09
CA GLY A 64 12.49 0.79 -3.30
C GLY A 64 11.12 1.17 -3.84
N ILE A 65 10.56 2.22 -3.26
CA ILE A 65 9.22 2.69 -3.57
C ILE A 65 9.26 4.15 -3.99
N TYR A 66 8.44 4.52 -4.95
CA TYR A 66 8.00 5.89 -5.13
C TYR A 66 7.02 6.24 -4.01
N PHE A 67 7.24 7.36 -3.33
CA PHE A 67 6.37 7.87 -2.29
C PHE A 67 6.28 9.39 -2.37
N ASP A 68 5.08 9.89 -2.61
CA ASP A 68 4.77 11.31 -2.73
C ASP A 68 3.42 11.66 -2.08
N VAL A 69 3.31 12.92 -1.64
CA VAL A 69 2.13 13.46 -0.96
C VAL A 69 1.77 14.81 -1.58
N ASP A 70 0.57 14.86 -2.15
CA ASP A 70 -0.07 16.08 -2.61
C ASP A 70 -1.04 16.57 -1.53
N PHE A 71 -0.60 17.54 -0.74
CA PHE A 71 -1.40 18.12 0.34
C PHE A 71 -2.58 18.95 -0.16
N GLU A 72 -2.48 19.53 -1.36
CA GLU A 72 -3.55 20.35 -1.95
C GLU A 72 -4.71 19.45 -2.38
N ASN A 73 -4.40 18.38 -3.12
CA ASN A 73 -5.39 17.40 -3.58
C ASN A 73 -5.66 16.28 -2.56
N LYS A 74 -5.09 16.37 -1.36
CA LYS A 74 -5.20 15.39 -0.27
C LYS A 74 -4.97 13.96 -0.72
N THR A 75 -3.92 13.76 -1.51
CA THR A 75 -3.63 12.48 -2.15
C THR A 75 -2.24 12.01 -1.77
N ILE A 76 -2.13 10.73 -1.40
CA ILE A 76 -0.85 10.07 -1.12
C ILE A 76 -0.68 8.95 -2.14
N VAL A 77 0.49 8.88 -2.75
CA VAL A 77 0.81 7.86 -3.76
C VAL A 77 1.99 7.03 -3.29
N LEU A 78 1.83 5.72 -3.31
CA LEU A 78 2.92 4.76 -3.16
C LEU A 78 2.96 3.87 -4.40
N ALA A 79 4.13 3.66 -4.98
CA ALA A 79 4.29 2.72 -6.08
C ALA A 79 5.62 1.99 -6.00
N ASP A 80 5.65 0.72 -6.40
CA ASP A 80 6.85 -0.08 -6.44
C ASP A 80 6.94 -0.89 -7.74
N ARG A 81 8.17 -1.22 -8.16
CA ARG A 81 8.43 -2.04 -9.36
C ARG A 81 8.82 -3.47 -8.98
N GLY A 82 8.18 -4.01 -7.95
CA GLY A 82 8.42 -5.33 -7.41
C GLY A 82 7.74 -6.47 -8.17
N GLN A 83 7.66 -7.62 -7.51
CA GLN A 83 7.09 -8.86 -8.07
C GLN A 83 5.56 -8.86 -8.17
N GLY A 84 4.89 -7.93 -7.49
CA GLY A 84 3.43 -7.83 -7.42
C GLY A 84 2.77 -8.78 -6.41
N ILE A 85 1.47 -8.60 -6.20
CA ILE A 85 0.71 -9.34 -5.18
C ILE A 85 0.54 -10.81 -5.58
N PHE A 86 0.17 -11.12 -6.82
CA PHE A 86 0.00 -12.51 -7.26
C PHE A 86 1.23 -13.37 -7.02
N SER A 87 2.40 -12.91 -7.47
CA SER A 87 3.68 -13.59 -7.21
C SER A 87 3.96 -13.77 -5.72
N SER A 88 3.55 -12.80 -4.89
CA SER A 88 3.71 -12.86 -3.43
C SER A 88 2.83 -13.93 -2.80
N ILE A 89 1.55 -13.95 -3.16
CA ILE A 89 0.56 -14.92 -2.64
C ILE A 89 0.84 -16.33 -3.16
N LYS A 90 1.29 -16.48 -4.41
CA LYS A 90 1.56 -17.80 -5.01
C LYS A 90 2.61 -18.61 -4.26
N ASN A 91 3.54 -17.95 -3.55
CA ASN A 91 4.54 -18.62 -2.70
C ASN A 91 3.92 -19.33 -1.49
N VAL A 92 2.73 -18.90 -1.03
CA VAL A 92 2.03 -19.43 0.15
C VAL A 92 0.71 -20.13 -0.19
N ARG A 93 0.18 -19.88 -1.38
CA ARG A 93 -1.01 -20.49 -1.98
C ARG A 93 -0.73 -20.78 -3.46
N PRO A 94 -0.06 -21.90 -3.80
CA PRO A 94 0.35 -22.19 -5.17
C PRO A 94 -0.80 -22.29 -6.18
N ASP A 95 -1.99 -22.63 -5.67
CA ASP A 95 -3.17 -22.96 -6.48
C ASP A 95 -4.02 -21.75 -6.90
N ILE A 96 -3.65 -20.52 -6.51
CA ILE A 96 -4.35 -19.31 -6.96
C ILE A 96 -4.27 -19.17 -8.49
N ALA A 97 -5.40 -18.80 -9.09
CA ALA A 97 -5.57 -18.80 -10.53
C ALA A 97 -5.12 -17.49 -11.19
N ASN A 98 -5.41 -16.35 -10.58
CA ASN A 98 -5.25 -15.03 -11.23
C ASN A 98 -4.98 -13.88 -10.22
N ASP A 99 -4.68 -12.69 -10.74
CA ASP A 99 -4.36 -11.51 -9.93
C ASP A 99 -5.56 -11.04 -9.07
N LEU A 100 -6.80 -11.21 -9.56
CA LEU A 100 -8.01 -10.85 -8.81
C LEU A 100 -8.14 -11.66 -7.53
N GLU A 101 -8.04 -12.99 -7.64
CA GLU A 101 -8.06 -13.90 -6.50
C GLU A 101 -6.92 -13.59 -5.53
N ALA A 102 -5.73 -13.27 -6.04
CA ALA A 102 -4.61 -12.89 -5.19
C ALA A 102 -4.87 -11.61 -4.39
N ILE A 103 -5.44 -10.57 -5.02
CA ILE A 103 -5.82 -9.34 -4.34
C ILE A 103 -6.93 -9.59 -3.31
N GLU A 104 -7.95 -10.38 -3.65
CA GLU A 104 -9.02 -10.75 -2.72
C GLU A 104 -8.46 -11.43 -1.48
N ILE A 105 -7.59 -12.44 -1.65
CA ILE A 105 -6.92 -13.14 -0.55
C ILE A 105 -6.08 -12.17 0.29
N ALA A 106 -5.29 -11.31 -0.35
CA ALA A 106 -4.45 -10.32 0.34
C ALA A 106 -5.25 -9.40 1.27
N PHE A 107 -6.46 -9.01 0.88
CA PHE A 107 -7.31 -8.11 1.66
C PHE A 107 -8.25 -8.84 2.64
N THR A 108 -8.60 -10.11 2.40
CA THR A 108 -9.69 -10.78 3.13
C THR A 108 -9.25 -11.99 3.97
N GLU A 109 -8.15 -12.67 3.63
CA GLU A 109 -7.77 -13.92 4.28
C GLU A 109 -6.66 -13.73 5.33
N LYS A 110 -6.69 -14.57 6.39
CA LYS A 110 -5.56 -14.66 7.33
C LYS A 110 -4.53 -15.55 6.66
N ILE A 111 -3.51 -14.96 6.04
CA ILE A 111 -2.38 -15.73 5.50
C ILE A 111 -1.56 -16.24 6.69
N SER A 112 -1.95 -17.38 7.26
CA SER A 112 -1.27 -18.01 8.37
C SER A 112 0.00 -18.73 7.87
N GLY A 113 1.11 -18.02 7.78
CA GLY A 113 2.45 -18.63 7.71
C GLY A 113 2.96 -18.92 9.11
N ARG A 114 3.52 -20.12 9.36
CA ARG A 114 4.15 -20.49 10.65
C ARG A 114 5.47 -19.72 10.84
N TYR A 115 5.37 -18.47 11.29
CA TYR A 115 6.40 -17.62 11.92
C TYR A 115 5.64 -16.42 12.54
N PRO A 116 6.07 -15.83 13.68
CA PRO A 116 5.19 -15.28 14.71
C PRO A 116 4.12 -14.30 14.17
N GLU A 117 2.91 -14.45 14.72
CA GLU A 117 1.59 -13.99 14.27
C GLU A 117 1.38 -12.48 14.01
N LYS A 118 2.21 -11.86 13.17
CA LYS A 118 2.00 -10.48 12.68
C LYS A 118 2.06 -10.31 11.15
N ARG A 119 2.57 -11.29 10.40
CA ARG A 119 2.62 -11.22 8.93
C ARG A 119 1.35 -11.84 8.35
N GLY A 120 0.57 -11.05 7.60
CA GLY A 120 -0.72 -11.46 7.00
C GLY A 120 -1.95 -10.66 7.45
N ASN A 121 -1.78 -9.61 8.28
CA ASN A 121 -2.88 -8.74 8.74
C ASN A 121 -2.83 -7.31 8.17
N GLY A 122 -1.80 -6.98 7.38
CA GLY A 122 -1.53 -5.61 6.95
C GLY A 122 -2.67 -4.96 6.19
N LEU A 123 -3.06 -5.55 5.06
CA LEU A 123 -4.11 -4.99 4.21
C LEU A 123 -5.51 -5.08 4.85
N LYS A 124 -5.72 -6.01 5.80
CA LYS A 124 -6.91 -6.04 6.67
C LYS A 124 -6.97 -4.85 7.61
N PHE A 125 -5.84 -4.56 8.27
CA PHE A 125 -5.70 -3.38 9.11
C PHE A 125 -5.95 -2.10 8.30
N VAL A 126 -5.32 -1.99 7.12
CA VAL A 126 -5.54 -0.90 6.17
C VAL A 126 -7.02 -0.73 5.85
N THR A 127 -7.71 -1.82 5.51
CA THR A 127 -9.15 -1.80 5.22
C THR A 127 -9.96 -1.24 6.38
N LYS A 128 -9.75 -1.78 7.59
CA LYS A 128 -10.47 -1.36 8.79
C LYS A 128 -10.25 0.13 9.09
N VAL A 129 -9.00 0.60 9.02
CA VAL A 129 -8.68 2.01 9.29
C VAL A 129 -9.28 2.92 8.23
N ALA A 130 -9.17 2.55 6.94
CA ALA A 130 -9.74 3.31 5.84
C ALA A 130 -11.26 3.46 5.97
N GLN A 131 -11.98 2.37 6.28
CA GLN A 131 -13.43 2.41 6.51
C GLN A 131 -13.80 3.28 7.72
N ASN A 132 -13.02 3.21 8.81
CA ASN A 132 -13.27 4.01 10.01
C ASN A 132 -13.06 5.51 9.77
N LEU A 133 -11.99 5.88 9.06
CA LEU A 133 -11.65 7.28 8.79
C LEU A 133 -12.37 7.88 7.58
N GLY A 134 -12.99 7.04 6.75
CA GLY A 134 -13.60 7.43 5.49
C GLY A 134 -12.56 7.73 4.40
N LEU A 135 -11.41 7.05 4.42
CA LEU A 135 -10.40 7.17 3.37
C LEU A 135 -10.88 6.48 2.10
N GLU A 136 -10.48 7.03 0.95
CA GLU A 136 -10.57 6.31 -0.31
C GLU A 136 -9.21 5.70 -0.63
N ILE A 137 -9.17 4.40 -0.95
CA ILE A 137 -7.94 3.71 -1.31
C ILE A 137 -8.17 2.95 -2.61
N ILE A 138 -7.29 3.14 -3.57
CA ILE A 138 -7.16 2.28 -4.75
C ILE A 138 -5.81 1.60 -4.65
N LEU A 139 -5.80 0.26 -4.64
CA LEU A 139 -4.58 -0.54 -4.74
C LEU A 139 -4.67 -1.42 -5.98
N ARG A 140 -3.64 -1.37 -6.83
CA ARG A 140 -3.55 -2.14 -8.07
C ARG A 140 -2.29 -3.00 -8.08
N SER A 141 -2.39 -4.19 -8.67
CA SER A 141 -1.25 -5.07 -8.95
C SER A 141 -1.68 -6.09 -10.02
N GLY A 142 -0.81 -6.36 -11.00
CA GLY A 142 -1.20 -7.20 -12.13
C GLY A 142 -2.35 -6.57 -12.91
N ASP A 143 -3.32 -7.38 -13.31
CA ASP A 143 -4.57 -6.91 -13.94
C ASP A 143 -5.74 -6.75 -12.96
N ALA A 144 -5.48 -6.65 -11.66
CA ALA A 144 -6.51 -6.53 -10.63
C ALA A 144 -6.37 -5.27 -9.76
N MET A 145 -7.47 -4.91 -9.11
CA MET A 145 -7.50 -3.83 -8.12
C MET A 145 -8.45 -4.09 -6.95
N ALA A 146 -8.05 -3.58 -5.79
CA ALA A 146 -8.91 -3.36 -4.64
C ALA A 146 -9.25 -1.87 -4.54
N LYS A 147 -10.52 -1.56 -4.25
CA LYS A 147 -11.00 -0.20 -3.98
C LYS A 147 -11.75 -0.15 -2.66
N ILE A 148 -11.35 0.76 -1.79
CA ILE A 148 -12.10 1.17 -0.62
C ILE A 148 -12.66 2.55 -0.92
N GLU A 149 -13.98 2.67 -0.98
CA GLU A 149 -14.68 3.93 -1.23
C GLU A 149 -16.03 3.87 -0.52
N ASN A 150 -16.50 4.99 0.05
CA ASN A 150 -17.74 5.01 0.85
C ASN A 150 -17.77 3.92 1.93
N LYS A 151 -16.60 3.60 2.51
CA LYS A 151 -16.40 2.53 3.51
C LYS A 151 -16.68 1.11 3.00
N ILE A 152 -16.80 0.91 1.68
CA ILE A 152 -17.02 -0.39 1.06
C ILE A 152 -15.72 -0.83 0.38
N LEU A 153 -15.29 -2.05 0.69
CA LEU A 153 -14.21 -2.73 -0.04
C LEU A 153 -14.81 -3.46 -1.24
N SER A 154 -14.22 -3.28 -2.41
CA SER A 154 -14.61 -3.92 -3.66
C SER A 154 -13.39 -4.33 -4.47
N PHE A 155 -13.55 -5.31 -5.35
CA PHE A 155 -12.50 -5.86 -6.19
C PHE A 155 -12.96 -5.90 -7.63
N LYS A 156 -12.03 -5.69 -8.57
CA LYS A 156 -12.31 -5.87 -10.00
C LYS A 156 -11.03 -6.07 -10.80
N ASN A 157 -11.18 -6.64 -11.99
CA ASN A 157 -10.15 -6.61 -13.02
C ASN A 157 -10.01 -5.19 -13.59
N THR A 158 -8.85 -4.92 -14.17
CA THR A 158 -8.51 -3.69 -14.89
C THR A 158 -7.99 -4.04 -16.28
N ASP A 159 -8.19 -3.15 -17.25
CA ASP A 159 -7.83 -3.41 -18.64
C ASP A 159 -6.31 -3.45 -18.90
N ASP A 160 -5.52 -2.95 -17.93
CA ASP A 160 -4.05 -2.92 -18.01
C ASP A 160 -3.41 -3.86 -16.98
N ASN A 161 -2.37 -4.58 -17.39
CA ASN A 161 -1.53 -5.37 -16.49
C ASN A 161 -0.34 -4.54 -16.00
N MET A 162 -0.29 -4.23 -14.71
CA MET A 162 0.86 -3.55 -14.11
C MET A 162 1.82 -4.51 -13.41
N LYS A 163 3.09 -4.14 -13.42
CA LYS A 163 4.12 -4.85 -12.64
C LYS A 163 4.37 -4.07 -11.34
N GLY A 164 4.50 -4.81 -10.24
CA GLY A 164 4.60 -4.24 -8.90
C GLY A 164 3.25 -3.86 -8.31
N VAL A 165 3.23 -2.81 -7.49
CA VAL A 165 2.04 -2.33 -6.78
C VAL A 165 1.92 -0.82 -6.96
N LEU A 166 0.70 -0.34 -7.13
CA LEU A 166 0.33 1.07 -7.03
C LEU A 166 -0.75 1.23 -5.97
N ALA A 167 -0.55 2.11 -5.01
CA ALA A 167 -1.55 2.52 -4.04
C ALA A 167 -1.76 4.03 -4.10
N VAL A 168 -3.02 4.45 -4.19
CA VAL A 168 -3.45 5.85 -4.14
C VAL A 168 -4.44 5.98 -2.99
N ILE A 169 -4.15 6.88 -2.05
CA ILE A 169 -4.95 7.13 -0.85
C ILE A 169 -5.44 8.58 -0.90
N LYS A 170 -6.74 8.79 -0.73
CA LYS A 170 -7.33 10.12 -0.51
C LYS A 170 -7.87 10.24 0.92
N TYR A 171 -7.62 11.36 1.58
CA TYR A 171 -7.82 11.52 3.04
C TYR A 171 -8.62 12.76 3.48
#